data_AF-A0AAV9VKV6-F1
#
_entry.id   AF-A0AAV9VKV6-F1
#
_cell.length_a   1.000
_cell.length_b   1.000
_cell.length_c   1.000
_cell.angle_alpha   90.00
_cell.angle_beta   90.00
_cell.angle_gamma   90.00
#
_symmetry.space_group_name_H-M   'P 1'
#
loop_
_entity.id
_entity.type
_entity.pdbx_description
1 polymer ?
#
loop_
_entity_poly.entity_id
_entity_poly.type
_entity_poly.pdbx_seq_one_letter_code
_entity_poly.pdbx_strand_id
1 'polypeptide(L)'
;MAPFNPTLKTAYWSLVGFGGIYVSFLLLLTIPVVQKNFVYLHHIKFPIWPDLSRPEQLGFAANEITPFYLTTPDGEKLFSWHILPQNVYAKHRDELLRRDVGLVEDFTQTLGFRLLKEDEDARLIVFFHGNAGNVAQGYRPEAYRTWTGVDPSKIHILTLDYRGFGRSTGDPSEEGLITDGITALKFAMNTAGIPPSRILVVGHSLGTAVTLGVTEKLAREEGIEFAGVVLCSGFTNFKTLVMTYSAAGVIPILSPLRPYPIVQKWLTRYIREPWDGEERIKSLIRHSPKLRLTMVHAHNDYSIVWTHSQVLFHTAANAIMALKEKSETAEIDKPLEFEEIEKRKQRLELGDEGYVDTWVEGVPVGGWKIENRLVTWGGHNQILTASAMRLVIREMFGL
;
A
#
# COMPACT_ATOMS: atom_id res chain seq x y z
N MET A 1 -55.54 21.79 14.34
CA MET A 1 -54.24 21.10 14.17
C MET A 1 -53.48 21.26 15.49
N ALA A 2 -53.12 20.17 16.16
CA ALA A 2 -52.34 20.24 17.39
C ALA A 2 -50.96 20.87 17.09
N PRO A 3 -50.45 21.80 17.91
CA PRO A 3 -49.14 22.39 17.69
C PRO A 3 -48.07 21.30 17.77
N PHE A 4 -47.20 21.26 16.75
CA PHE A 4 -46.06 20.34 16.70
C PHE A 4 -45.24 20.46 18.00
N ASN A 5 -44.95 19.33 18.65
CA ASN A 5 -44.13 19.30 19.86
C ASN A 5 -42.80 20.04 19.60
N PRO A 6 -42.45 21.07 20.39
CA PRO A 6 -41.23 21.88 20.18
C PRO A 6 -39.96 21.04 20.06
N THR A 7 -39.87 19.95 20.82
CA THR A 7 -38.74 19.01 20.80
C THR A 7 -38.67 18.25 19.47
N LEU A 8 -39.80 17.82 18.93
CA LEU A 8 -39.87 17.18 17.61
C LEU A 8 -39.51 18.16 16.49
N LYS A 9 -39.89 19.44 16.64
CA LYS A 9 -39.53 20.49 15.69
C LYS A 9 -38.02 20.76 15.68
N THR A 10 -37.39 20.86 16.85
CA THR A 10 -35.93 21.04 16.97
C THR A 10 -35.16 19.83 16.44
N ALA A 11 -35.62 18.61 16.76
CA ALA A 11 -35.03 17.39 16.21
C ALA A 11 -35.15 17.31 14.69
N TYR A 12 -36.31 17.67 14.12
CA TYR A 12 -36.53 17.74 12.68
C TYR A 12 -35.59 18.74 12.00
N TRP A 13 -35.49 19.97 12.49
CA TRP A 13 -34.58 20.97 11.90
C TRP A 13 -33.11 20.60 12.03
N SER A 14 -32.74 19.90 13.11
CA SER A 14 -31.39 19.36 13.27
C SER A 14 -31.10 18.29 12.22
N LEU A 15 -32.02 17.35 11.99
CA LEU A 15 -31.91 16.33 10.93
C LEU A 15 -31.83 16.95 9.53
N VAL A 16 -32.65 17.98 9.25
CA VAL A 16 -32.59 18.73 7.99
C VAL A 16 -31.25 19.44 7.84
N GLY A 17 -30.73 20.05 8.91
CA GLY A 17 -29.41 20.69 8.93
C GLY A 17 -28.28 19.70 8.62
N PHE A 18 -28.23 18.57 9.32
CA PHE A 18 -27.24 17.52 9.06
C PHE A 18 -27.37 16.93 7.65
N GLY A 19 -28.60 16.72 7.18
CA GLY A 19 -28.86 16.28 5.80
C GLY A 19 -28.35 17.28 4.76
N GLY A 20 -28.57 18.58 4.99
CA GLY A 20 -28.08 19.66 4.12
C GLY A 20 -26.55 19.74 4.07
N ILE A 21 -25.88 19.61 5.22
CA ILE A 21 -24.40 19.55 5.31
C ILE A 21 -23.87 18.34 4.53
N TYR A 22 -24.48 17.18 4.72
CA TYR A 22 -24.08 15.95 4.04
C TYR A 22 -24.25 16.05 2.52
N VAL A 23 -25.39 16.54 2.04
CA VAL A 23 -25.61 16.76 0.60
C VAL A 23 -24.61 17.78 0.04
N SER A 24 -24.34 18.87 0.76
CA SER A 24 -23.36 19.88 0.34
C SER A 24 -21.96 19.27 0.24
N PHE A 25 -21.56 18.42 1.20
CA PHE A 25 -20.31 17.69 1.17
C PHE A 25 -20.23 16.74 -0.05
N LEU A 26 -21.28 16.00 -0.36
CA LEU A 26 -21.34 15.14 -1.54
C LEU A 26 -21.21 15.93 -2.85
N LEU A 27 -21.83 17.10 -2.93
CA LEU A 27 -21.68 17.99 -4.09
C LEU A 27 -20.26 18.53 -4.21
N LEU A 28 -19.62 18.88 -3.10
CA LEU A 28 -18.21 19.30 -3.10
C LEU A 28 -17.27 18.18 -3.58
N LEU A 29 -17.55 16.91 -3.26
CA LEU A 29 -16.77 15.75 -3.76
C LEU A 29 -16.86 15.56 -5.29
N THR A 30 -17.75 16.25 -5.99
CA THR A 30 -17.77 16.28 -7.47
C THR A 30 -16.74 17.23 -8.07
N ILE A 31 -16.17 18.13 -7.24
CA ILE A 31 -15.13 19.07 -7.66
C ILE A 31 -13.77 18.37 -7.62
N PRO A 32 -13.02 18.31 -8.74
CA PRO A 32 -11.78 17.53 -8.83
C PRO A 32 -10.73 17.87 -7.78
N VAL A 33 -10.53 19.16 -7.50
CA VAL A 33 -9.56 19.62 -6.48
C VAL A 33 -9.95 19.15 -5.09
N VAL A 34 -11.24 19.18 -4.74
CA VAL A 34 -11.73 18.70 -3.45
C VAL A 34 -11.58 17.19 -3.35
N GLN A 35 -11.95 16.47 -4.41
CA GLN A 35 -11.81 15.01 -4.47
C GLN A 35 -10.36 14.58 -4.29
N LYS A 36 -9.41 15.17 -5.04
CA LYS A 36 -7.98 14.92 -4.89
C LYS A 36 -7.51 15.13 -3.46
N ASN A 37 -7.88 16.27 -2.86
CA ASN A 37 -7.53 16.56 -1.47
C ASN A 37 -8.11 15.55 -0.49
N PHE A 38 -9.33 15.08 -0.75
CA PHE A 38 -10.01 14.07 0.06
C PHE A 38 -9.38 12.67 -0.09
N VAL A 39 -8.98 12.27 -1.30
CA VAL A 39 -8.31 10.98 -1.57
C VAL A 39 -6.98 10.91 -0.83
N TYR A 40 -6.13 11.89 -1.12
CA TYR A 40 -4.73 11.85 -0.74
C TYR A 40 -4.51 12.34 0.70
N LEU A 41 -5.35 13.26 1.18
CA LEU A 41 -5.19 13.95 2.46
C LEU A 41 -3.76 14.47 2.67
N HIS A 42 -3.08 14.81 1.56
CA HIS A 42 -1.65 15.08 1.51
C HIS A 42 -1.22 16.37 2.24
N HIS A 43 -2.15 17.33 2.40
CA HIS A 43 -1.92 18.50 3.25
C HIS A 43 -1.94 18.18 4.76
N ILE A 44 -2.42 17.00 5.16
CA ILE A 44 -2.44 16.57 6.56
C ILE A 44 -1.06 16.03 6.94
N LYS A 45 -0.23 16.87 7.55
CA LYS A 45 1.13 16.54 7.98
C LYS A 45 1.18 16.08 9.44
N PHE A 46 0.46 15.01 9.80
CA PHE A 46 0.53 14.39 11.13
C PHE A 46 1.60 13.28 11.18
N PRO A 47 2.36 13.15 12.29
CA PRO A 47 2.45 14.09 13.42
C PRO A 47 3.12 15.41 13.03
N ILE A 48 2.66 16.52 13.62
CA ILE A 48 3.19 17.88 13.37
C ILE A 48 4.60 18.05 13.94
N TRP A 49 5.01 17.17 14.87
CA TRP A 49 6.13 17.42 15.78
C TRP A 49 7.48 16.76 15.46
N PRO A 50 7.60 15.54 14.88
CA PRO A 50 8.93 15.04 14.58
C PRO A 50 9.48 15.73 13.33
N ASP A 51 10.65 16.33 13.47
CA ASP A 51 11.46 16.70 12.31
C ASP A 51 11.82 15.42 11.58
N LEU A 52 11.28 15.23 10.37
CA LEU A 52 11.55 14.01 9.60
C LEU A 52 13.03 13.85 9.24
N SER A 53 13.82 14.92 9.31
CA SER A 53 15.29 14.85 9.18
C SER A 53 15.97 14.22 10.38
N ARG A 54 15.29 14.05 11.52
CA ARG A 54 15.84 13.57 12.79
C ARG A 54 15.01 12.39 13.35
N PRO A 55 15.09 11.21 12.71
CA PRO A 55 14.32 10.04 13.11
C PRO A 55 14.62 9.57 14.54
N GLU A 56 15.72 10.02 15.16
CA GLU A 56 16.06 9.76 16.56
C GLU A 56 14.96 10.22 17.53
N GLN A 57 14.17 11.24 17.16
CA GLN A 57 13.00 11.69 17.92
C GLN A 57 11.90 10.62 18.02
N LEU A 58 11.96 9.60 17.16
CA LEU A 58 11.02 8.47 17.09
C LEU A 58 11.63 7.19 17.70
N GLY A 59 12.77 7.30 18.39
CA GLY A 59 13.44 6.20 19.08
C GLY A 59 14.37 5.37 18.21
N PHE A 60 14.72 5.82 17.00
CA PHE A 60 15.81 5.22 16.22
C PHE A 60 17.18 5.64 16.76
N ALA A 61 18.19 4.82 16.53
CA ALA A 61 19.56 5.18 16.87
C ALA A 61 20.12 6.21 15.88
N ALA A 62 21.11 6.99 16.33
CA ALA A 62 21.72 8.05 15.52
C ALA A 62 22.29 7.51 14.20
N ASN A 63 21.84 8.04 13.06
CA ASN A 63 22.21 7.58 11.72
C ASN A 63 21.82 6.12 11.39
N GLU A 64 20.93 5.48 12.16
CA GLU A 64 20.29 4.21 11.77
C GLU A 64 19.38 4.42 10.56
N ILE A 65 18.68 5.56 10.55
CA ILE A 65 17.93 6.05 9.41
C ILE A 65 18.70 7.20 8.78
N THR A 66 18.86 7.16 7.46
CA THR A 66 19.43 8.26 6.68
C THR A 66 18.33 8.92 5.85
N PRO A 67 17.90 10.15 6.21
CA PRO A 67 16.98 10.93 5.39
C PRO A 67 17.69 11.61 4.22
N PHE A 68 17.08 11.61 3.04
CA PHE A 68 17.63 12.22 1.81
C PHE A 68 16.51 12.57 0.83
N TYR A 69 16.87 13.18 -0.31
CA TYR A 69 15.92 13.42 -1.41
C TYR A 69 16.29 12.59 -2.64
N LEU A 70 15.29 11.94 -3.24
CA LEU A 70 15.35 11.45 -4.61
C LEU A 70 14.78 12.51 -5.54
N THR A 71 15.31 12.60 -6.77
CA THR A 71 14.77 13.51 -7.79
C THR A 71 14.11 12.69 -8.89
N THR A 72 12.85 12.97 -9.20
CA THR A 72 12.11 12.29 -10.26
C THR A 72 12.51 12.80 -11.64
N PRO A 73 12.22 12.05 -12.73
CA PRO A 73 12.48 12.50 -14.09
C PRO A 73 11.80 13.83 -14.46
N ASP A 74 10.67 14.14 -13.83
CA ASP A 74 9.92 15.39 -14.00
C ASP A 74 10.30 16.50 -12.99
N GLY A 75 11.36 16.29 -12.20
CA GLY A 75 11.99 17.33 -11.38
C GLY A 75 11.46 17.49 -9.96
N GLU A 76 10.53 16.62 -9.52
CA GLU A 76 10.04 16.61 -8.14
C GLU A 76 11.07 16.00 -7.19
N LYS A 77 11.13 16.52 -5.97
CA LYS A 77 12.00 16.03 -4.90
C LYS A 77 11.20 15.19 -3.91
N LEU A 78 11.56 13.92 -3.79
CA LEU A 78 10.92 12.95 -2.91
C LEU A 78 11.73 12.75 -1.64
N PHE A 79 11.19 13.20 -0.52
CA PHE A 79 11.79 12.97 0.79
C PHE A 79 11.75 11.48 1.11
N SER A 80 12.92 10.90 1.36
CA SER A 80 13.12 9.45 1.44
C SER A 80 13.93 9.09 2.67
N TRP A 81 13.66 7.90 3.23
CA TRP A 81 14.41 7.29 4.31
C TRP A 81 15.01 5.96 3.84
N HIS A 82 16.30 5.79 4.10
CA HIS A 82 16.93 4.47 4.15
C HIS A 82 17.09 4.05 5.60
N ILE A 83 16.71 2.82 5.92
CA ILE A 83 16.80 2.24 7.27
C ILE A 83 17.78 1.07 7.24
N LEU A 84 18.80 1.12 8.10
CA LEU A 84 19.76 0.04 8.31
C LEU A 84 19.17 -1.05 9.21
N PRO A 85 19.47 -2.34 8.94
CA PRO A 85 19.13 -3.40 9.87
C PRO A 85 20.03 -3.38 11.11
N GLN A 86 19.49 -3.82 12.23
CA GLN A 86 20.06 -3.56 13.55
C GLN A 86 21.45 -4.17 13.77
N ASN A 87 21.75 -5.36 13.25
CA ASN A 87 23.08 -5.95 13.40
C ASN A 87 24.12 -5.23 12.53
N VAL A 88 23.73 -4.77 11.34
CA VAL A 88 24.60 -3.94 10.48
C VAL A 88 24.90 -2.62 11.17
N TYR A 89 23.87 -1.95 11.72
CA TYR A 89 24.06 -0.75 12.52
C TYR A 89 25.00 -1.00 13.70
N ALA A 90 24.74 -2.04 14.50
CA ALA A 90 25.53 -2.35 15.69
C ALA A 90 27.01 -2.60 15.36
N LYS A 91 27.29 -3.30 14.25
CA LYS A 91 28.66 -3.58 13.78
C LYS A 91 29.41 -2.33 13.32
N HIS A 92 28.71 -1.34 12.76
CA HIS A 92 29.30 -0.13 12.16
C HIS A 92 29.03 1.15 12.96
N ARG A 93 28.52 1.02 14.19
CA ARG A 93 28.04 2.14 15.01
C ARG A 93 29.06 3.27 15.16
N ASP A 94 30.30 2.94 15.49
CA ASP A 94 31.33 3.96 15.73
C ASP A 94 31.67 4.78 14.48
N GLU A 95 31.59 4.17 13.28
CA GLU A 95 31.79 4.89 12.02
C GLU A 95 30.56 5.72 11.64
N LEU A 96 29.34 5.18 11.87
CA LEU A 96 28.09 5.91 11.66
C LEU A 96 27.99 7.16 12.54
N LEU A 97 28.51 7.12 13.78
CA LEU A 97 28.51 8.25 14.70
C LEU A 97 29.52 9.36 14.36
N ARG A 98 30.40 9.17 13.37
CA ARG A 98 31.36 10.22 12.93
C ARG A 98 30.70 11.34 12.12
N ARG A 99 29.51 11.10 11.57
CA ARG A 99 28.72 12.08 10.84
C ARG A 99 27.61 12.62 11.73
N ASP A 100 27.30 13.91 11.60
CA ASP A 100 26.12 14.48 12.23
C ASP A 100 24.82 13.84 11.72
N VAL A 101 23.86 13.68 12.63
CA VAL A 101 22.50 13.22 12.30
C VAL A 101 21.77 14.28 11.47
N GLY A 102 20.91 13.85 10.55
CA GLY A 102 20.17 14.79 9.71
C GLY A 102 19.99 14.33 8.27
N LEU A 103 19.27 15.18 7.54
CA LEU A 103 19.14 15.11 6.08
C LEU A 103 20.53 15.17 5.42
N VAL A 104 20.81 14.28 4.49
CA VAL A 104 21.99 14.34 3.62
C VAL A 104 21.65 14.90 2.25
N GLU A 105 22.60 15.62 1.66
CA GLU A 105 22.50 16.10 0.28
C GLU A 105 22.63 14.95 -0.72
N ASP A 106 23.58 14.05 -0.50
CA ASP A 106 23.84 12.91 -1.36
C ASP A 106 23.94 11.62 -0.53
N PHE A 107 22.89 10.80 -0.61
CA PHE A 107 22.86 9.51 0.08
C PHE A 107 23.96 8.55 -0.41
N THR A 108 24.39 8.65 -1.67
CA THR A 108 25.38 7.73 -2.25
C THR A 108 26.77 7.85 -1.63
N GLN A 109 27.04 8.95 -0.93
CA GLN A 109 28.30 9.19 -0.22
C GLN A 109 28.28 8.71 1.23
N THR A 110 27.13 8.23 1.72
CA THR A 110 26.97 7.82 3.12
C THR A 110 27.45 6.39 3.35
N LEU A 111 27.86 6.09 4.59
CA LEU A 111 28.16 4.72 4.98
C LEU A 111 26.93 3.80 4.85
N GLY A 112 25.73 4.30 5.15
CA GLY A 112 24.49 3.53 5.02
C GLY A 112 24.24 3.02 3.60
N PHE A 113 24.48 3.87 2.59
CA PHE A 113 24.42 3.47 1.18
C PHE A 113 25.52 2.47 0.82
N ARG A 114 26.76 2.70 1.27
CA ARG A 114 27.88 1.79 1.02
C ARG A 114 27.58 0.39 1.54
N LEU A 115 27.09 0.29 2.78
CA LEU A 115 26.72 -0.97 3.42
C LEU A 115 25.58 -1.70 2.68
N LEU A 116 24.61 -0.97 2.14
CA LEU A 116 23.56 -1.55 1.29
C LEU A 116 24.13 -2.08 -0.04
N LYS A 117 25.01 -1.31 -0.68
CA LYS A 117 25.53 -1.59 -2.02
C LYS A 117 26.59 -2.69 -2.05
N GLU A 118 27.46 -2.74 -1.05
CA GLU A 118 28.60 -3.67 -1.01
C GLU A 118 28.22 -5.07 -0.49
N ASP A 119 27.05 -5.22 0.14
CA ASP A 119 26.56 -6.53 0.58
C ASP A 119 25.81 -7.25 -0.55
N GLU A 120 26.47 -8.27 -1.12
CA GLU A 120 25.94 -9.11 -2.20
C GLU A 120 24.68 -9.91 -1.81
N ASP A 121 24.40 -10.04 -0.51
CA ASP A 121 23.21 -10.70 0.03
C ASP A 121 22.19 -9.71 0.61
N ALA A 122 22.44 -8.39 0.55
CA ALA A 122 21.49 -7.40 1.04
C ALA A 122 20.12 -7.56 0.37
N ARG A 123 19.08 -7.48 1.18
CA ARG A 123 17.68 -7.53 0.75
C ARG A 123 17.07 -6.18 1.05
N LEU A 124 16.22 -5.69 0.14
CA LEU A 124 15.62 -4.38 0.28
C LEU A 124 14.11 -4.49 0.27
N ILE A 125 13.47 -3.94 1.28
CA ILE A 125 12.03 -3.66 1.24
C ILE A 125 11.85 -2.24 0.72
N VAL A 126 11.14 -2.08 -0.38
CA VAL A 126 10.66 -0.76 -0.84
C VAL A 126 9.22 -0.59 -0.38
N PHE A 127 8.99 0.35 0.54
CA PHE A 127 7.71 0.54 1.20
C PHE A 127 6.99 1.81 0.74
N PHE A 128 5.77 1.63 0.25
CA PHE A 128 4.83 2.66 -0.18
C PHE A 128 3.73 2.82 0.87
N HIS A 129 3.71 3.98 1.55
CA HIS A 129 2.79 4.24 2.65
C HIS A 129 1.36 4.60 2.20
N GLY A 130 0.41 4.60 3.14
CA GLY A 130 -0.99 4.95 2.90
C GLY A 130 -1.27 6.44 2.67
N ASN A 131 -2.54 6.82 2.54
CA ASN A 131 -2.94 8.21 2.45
C ASN A 131 -2.66 8.97 3.76
N ALA A 132 -2.64 10.30 3.68
CA ALA A 132 -2.24 11.22 4.76
C ALA A 132 -0.81 11.02 5.32
N GLY A 133 -0.38 12.02 6.07
CA GLY A 133 0.84 12.01 6.86
C GLY A 133 2.13 11.92 6.04
N ASN A 134 3.08 11.14 6.56
CA ASN A 134 4.44 11.04 6.06
C ASN A 134 5.11 9.73 6.51
N VAL A 135 6.34 9.45 6.06
CA VAL A 135 7.12 8.26 6.42
C VAL A 135 7.20 7.96 7.93
N ALA A 136 7.04 8.95 8.80
CA ALA A 136 7.08 8.78 10.26
C ALA A 136 5.72 8.54 10.93
N GLN A 137 4.62 8.49 10.19
CA GLN A 137 3.28 8.51 10.78
C GLN A 137 2.87 7.17 11.44
N GLY A 138 2.35 7.25 12.68
CA GLY A 138 1.64 6.15 13.33
C GLY A 138 2.51 4.91 13.54
N TYR A 139 2.06 3.76 13.04
CA TYR A 139 2.74 2.48 13.18
C TYR A 139 3.89 2.27 12.18
N ARG A 140 4.15 3.21 11.26
CA ARG A 140 5.20 3.07 10.22
C ARG A 140 6.60 2.91 10.83
N PRO A 141 7.06 3.74 11.78
CA PRO A 141 8.34 3.54 12.47
C PRO A 141 8.50 2.17 13.15
N GLU A 142 7.44 1.67 13.78
CA GLU A 142 7.46 0.36 14.44
C GLU A 142 7.51 -0.78 13.43
N ALA A 143 6.80 -0.64 12.31
CA ALA A 143 6.85 -1.58 11.20
C ALA A 143 8.28 -1.69 10.63
N TYR A 144 8.99 -0.55 10.47
CA TYR A 144 10.37 -0.57 10.01
C TYR A 144 11.28 -1.42 10.90
N ARG A 145 11.26 -1.19 12.21
CA ARG A 145 12.03 -1.99 13.18
C ARG A 145 11.66 -3.48 13.12
N THR A 146 10.36 -3.75 13.02
CA THR A 146 9.82 -5.11 12.99
C THR A 146 10.27 -5.87 11.74
N TRP A 147 10.30 -5.19 10.58
CA TRP A 147 10.63 -5.78 9.29
C TRP A 147 12.15 -5.95 9.11
N THR A 148 12.96 -4.96 9.49
CA THR A 148 14.42 -5.13 9.53
C THR A 148 14.81 -6.25 10.49
N GLY A 149 14.04 -6.47 11.56
CA GLY A 149 14.24 -7.55 12.52
C GLY A 149 13.91 -8.96 12.02
N VAL A 150 13.35 -9.14 10.81
CA VAL A 150 13.15 -10.47 10.21
C VAL A 150 14.50 -11.11 9.84
N ASP A 151 15.42 -10.32 9.31
CA ASP A 151 16.84 -10.65 9.17
C ASP A 151 17.65 -9.39 9.47
N PRO A 152 18.06 -9.20 10.74
CA PRO A 152 18.72 -7.98 11.22
C PRO A 152 20.13 -7.81 10.66
N SER A 153 20.60 -8.70 9.80
CA SER A 153 21.90 -8.58 9.13
C SER A 153 21.77 -8.23 7.64
N LYS A 154 20.60 -8.41 7.02
CA LYS A 154 20.45 -8.32 5.56
C LYS A 154 19.27 -7.49 5.07
N ILE A 155 18.21 -7.29 5.85
CA ILE A 155 17.00 -6.59 5.37
C ILE A 155 17.08 -5.09 5.65
N HIS A 156 17.33 -4.31 4.60
CA HIS A 156 17.21 -2.86 4.61
C HIS A 156 15.80 -2.42 4.20
N ILE A 157 15.45 -1.17 4.49
CA ILE A 157 14.20 -0.56 4.01
C ILE A 157 14.52 0.75 3.28
N LEU A 158 13.84 0.97 2.16
CA LEU A 158 13.73 2.26 1.47
C LEU A 158 12.25 2.65 1.47
N THR A 159 11.94 3.85 1.94
CA THR A 159 10.58 4.41 1.92
C THR A 159 10.64 5.90 1.59
N LEU A 160 9.52 6.46 1.14
CA LEU A 160 9.44 7.85 0.68
C LEU A 160 8.08 8.47 0.96
N ASP A 161 8.08 9.79 1.14
CA ASP A 161 6.90 10.62 0.98
C ASP A 161 6.66 10.83 -0.52
N TYR A 162 5.46 10.53 -1.01
CA TYR A 162 5.11 10.84 -2.41
C TYR A 162 5.13 12.35 -2.67
N ARG A 163 5.14 12.77 -3.93
CA ARG A 163 4.97 14.18 -4.28
C ARG A 163 3.72 14.78 -3.60
N GLY A 164 3.90 15.92 -2.96
CA GLY A 164 2.91 16.62 -2.15
C GLY A 164 2.66 16.06 -0.74
N PHE A 165 3.26 14.92 -0.36
CA PHE A 165 3.19 14.39 0.99
C PHE A 165 4.39 14.85 1.83
N GLY A 166 4.19 14.92 3.15
CA GLY A 166 5.23 15.23 4.13
C GLY A 166 6.16 16.37 3.71
N ARG A 167 7.41 16.00 3.35
CA ARG A 167 8.47 16.92 2.93
C ARG A 167 8.82 16.89 1.44
N SER A 168 8.08 16.14 0.64
CA SER A 168 8.25 16.09 -0.82
C SER A 168 7.60 17.29 -1.49
N THR A 169 8.12 17.69 -2.66
CA THR A 169 7.56 18.77 -3.49
C THR A 169 6.40 18.26 -4.34
N GLY A 170 5.74 19.17 -5.07
CA GLY A 170 4.74 18.80 -6.06
C GLY A 170 3.37 18.47 -5.48
N ASP A 171 2.58 17.79 -6.30
CA ASP A 171 1.14 17.64 -6.15
C ASP A 171 0.71 16.22 -6.52
N PRO A 172 -0.06 15.50 -5.67
CA PRO A 172 -0.31 14.08 -5.91
C PRO A 172 -1.28 13.85 -7.07
N SER A 173 -1.04 12.77 -7.79
CA SER A 173 -1.93 12.19 -8.82
C SER A 173 -1.51 10.73 -9.01
N GLU A 174 -2.37 9.90 -9.60
CA GLU A 174 -2.01 8.50 -9.87
C GLU A 174 -0.73 8.37 -10.70
N GLU A 175 -0.63 9.09 -11.82
CA GLU A 175 0.56 9.07 -12.68
C GLU A 175 1.81 9.58 -11.94
N GLY A 176 1.66 10.64 -11.15
CA GLY A 176 2.75 11.19 -10.34
C GLY A 176 3.25 10.21 -9.28
N LEU A 177 2.35 9.58 -8.51
CA LEU A 177 2.73 8.60 -7.49
C LEU A 177 3.37 7.34 -8.09
N ILE A 178 2.93 6.91 -9.28
CA ILE A 178 3.58 5.83 -10.02
C ILE A 178 4.99 6.25 -10.46
N THR A 179 5.15 7.48 -10.95
CA THR A 179 6.47 8.03 -11.31
C THR A 179 7.40 8.08 -10.09
N ASP A 180 6.87 8.44 -8.93
CA ASP A 180 7.63 8.49 -7.67
C ASP A 180 8.11 7.09 -7.25
N GLY A 181 7.22 6.10 -7.30
CA GLY A 181 7.58 4.73 -6.94
C GLY A 181 8.54 4.07 -7.93
N ILE A 182 8.42 4.36 -9.23
CA ILE A 182 9.41 3.94 -10.23
C ILE A 182 10.76 4.59 -9.95
N THR A 183 10.79 5.88 -9.58
CA THR A 183 12.03 6.59 -9.22
C THR A 183 12.75 5.88 -8.08
N ALA A 184 12.04 5.46 -7.03
CA ALA A 184 12.63 4.74 -5.91
C ALA A 184 13.15 3.34 -6.28
N LEU A 185 12.39 2.56 -7.07
CA LEU A 185 12.84 1.24 -7.51
C LEU A 185 14.01 1.33 -8.48
N LYS A 186 14.01 2.30 -9.38
CA LYS A 186 15.14 2.55 -10.29
C LYS A 186 16.39 3.01 -9.53
N PHE A 187 16.24 3.82 -8.49
CA PHE A 187 17.34 4.13 -7.58
C PHE A 187 17.90 2.85 -6.94
N ALA A 188 17.04 2.00 -6.37
CA ALA A 188 17.46 0.74 -5.75
C ALA A 188 18.18 -0.20 -6.73
N MET A 189 17.63 -0.38 -7.93
CA MET A 189 18.20 -1.31 -8.93
C MET A 189 19.46 -0.75 -9.60
N ASN A 190 19.41 0.50 -10.06
CA ASN A 190 20.45 1.04 -10.93
C ASN A 190 21.55 1.77 -10.16
N THR A 191 21.23 2.40 -9.04
CA THR A 191 22.20 3.20 -8.25
C THR A 191 22.78 2.36 -7.11
N ALA A 192 21.91 1.74 -6.31
CA ALA A 192 22.33 0.86 -5.23
C ALA A 192 22.71 -0.55 -5.71
N GLY A 193 22.35 -0.94 -6.93
CA GLY A 193 22.77 -2.21 -7.54
C GLY A 193 22.03 -3.44 -6.99
N ILE A 194 20.88 -3.26 -6.34
CA ILE A 194 20.13 -4.38 -5.76
C ILE A 194 19.30 -5.04 -6.88
N PRO A 195 19.50 -6.34 -7.16
CA PRO A 195 18.74 -7.02 -8.20
C PRO A 195 17.26 -7.13 -7.81
N PRO A 196 16.32 -7.11 -8.78
CA PRO A 196 14.88 -7.20 -8.51
C PRO A 196 14.49 -8.39 -7.62
N SER A 197 15.16 -9.53 -7.79
CA SER A 197 14.95 -10.75 -6.99
C SER A 197 15.32 -10.62 -5.51
N ARG A 198 15.99 -9.54 -5.10
CA ARG A 198 16.30 -9.17 -3.70
C ARG A 198 15.49 -7.97 -3.22
N ILE A 199 14.55 -7.46 -4.01
CA ILE A 199 13.67 -6.35 -3.65
C ILE A 199 12.26 -6.87 -3.39
N LEU A 200 11.73 -6.59 -2.21
CA LEU A 200 10.33 -6.83 -1.84
C LEU A 200 9.56 -5.51 -1.89
N VAL A 201 8.50 -5.43 -2.69
CA VAL A 201 7.68 -4.21 -2.80
C VAL A 201 6.46 -4.35 -1.91
N VAL A 202 6.32 -3.46 -0.93
CA VAL A 202 5.25 -3.50 0.07
C VAL A 202 4.43 -2.22 0.00
N GLY A 203 3.12 -2.35 -0.15
CA GLY A 203 2.17 -1.24 -0.10
C GLY A 203 1.24 -1.35 1.08
N HIS A 204 0.89 -0.20 1.68
CA HIS A 204 -0.15 -0.12 2.70
C HIS A 204 -1.25 0.86 2.30
N SER A 205 -2.52 0.46 2.41
CA SER A 205 -3.67 1.32 2.09
C SER A 205 -3.54 1.94 0.68
N LEU A 206 -3.50 3.25 0.49
CA LEU A 206 -3.17 3.90 -0.79
C LEU A 206 -1.92 3.33 -1.46
N GLY A 207 -0.89 3.01 -0.68
CA GLY A 207 0.36 2.43 -1.17
C GLY A 207 0.18 1.07 -1.85
N THR A 208 -0.91 0.33 -1.63
CA THR A 208 -1.19 -0.91 -2.39
C THR A 208 -1.51 -0.60 -3.85
N ALA A 209 -2.22 0.50 -4.11
CA ALA A 209 -2.54 0.95 -5.46
C ALA A 209 -1.28 1.45 -6.18
N VAL A 210 -0.42 2.20 -5.49
CA VAL A 210 0.91 2.61 -6.00
C VAL A 210 1.78 1.38 -6.30
N THR A 211 1.83 0.42 -5.38
CA THR A 211 2.58 -0.84 -5.53
C THR A 211 2.13 -1.60 -6.78
N LEU A 212 0.82 -1.79 -6.96
CA LEU A 212 0.28 -2.41 -8.16
C LEU A 212 0.62 -1.61 -9.41
N GLY A 213 0.50 -0.28 -9.38
CA GLY A 213 0.76 0.55 -10.55
C GLY A 213 2.22 0.54 -11.01
N VAL A 214 3.14 0.57 -10.05
CA VAL A 214 4.57 0.56 -10.30
C VAL A 214 5.04 -0.82 -10.75
N THR A 215 4.63 -1.88 -10.05
CA THR A 215 5.06 -3.25 -10.41
C THR A 215 4.46 -3.68 -11.75
N GLU A 216 3.20 -3.34 -12.02
CA GLU A 216 2.55 -3.61 -13.31
C GLU A 216 3.29 -2.90 -14.46
N LYS A 217 3.60 -1.62 -14.30
CA LYS A 217 4.28 -0.85 -15.34
C LYS A 217 5.67 -1.40 -15.63
N LEU A 218 6.46 -1.71 -14.60
CA LEU A 218 7.80 -2.28 -14.76
C LEU A 218 7.77 -3.71 -15.33
N ALA A 219 6.80 -4.53 -14.95
CA ALA A 219 6.62 -5.86 -15.54
C ALA A 219 6.26 -5.76 -17.03
N ARG A 220 5.29 -4.92 -17.39
CA ARG A 220 4.80 -4.77 -18.76
C ARG A 220 5.82 -4.11 -19.69
N GLU A 221 6.52 -3.08 -19.23
CA GLU A 221 7.43 -2.29 -20.08
C GLU A 221 8.86 -2.83 -20.09
N GLU A 222 9.30 -3.51 -19.02
CA GLU A 222 10.70 -3.90 -18.84
C GLU A 222 10.90 -5.36 -18.42
N GLY A 223 9.82 -6.14 -18.22
CA GLY A 223 9.91 -7.54 -17.80
C GLY A 223 10.49 -7.73 -16.40
N ILE A 224 10.40 -6.71 -15.54
CA ILE A 224 10.97 -6.75 -14.19
C ILE A 224 10.01 -7.47 -13.23
N GLU A 225 10.51 -8.51 -12.57
CA GLU A 225 9.82 -9.23 -11.50
C GLU A 225 10.62 -9.13 -10.19
N PHE A 226 9.93 -8.81 -9.11
CA PHE A 226 10.53 -8.60 -7.78
C PHE A 226 10.54 -9.87 -6.93
N ALA A 227 11.26 -9.87 -5.80
CA ALA A 227 11.24 -10.97 -4.83
C ALA A 227 9.81 -11.29 -4.36
N GLY A 228 8.97 -10.27 -4.30
CA GLY A 228 7.53 -10.37 -4.09
C GLY A 228 6.85 -9.01 -4.09
N VAL A 229 5.53 -9.06 -4.09
CA VAL A 229 4.62 -7.92 -3.99
C VAL A 229 3.65 -8.18 -2.84
N VAL A 230 3.61 -7.27 -1.86
CA VAL A 230 2.75 -7.40 -0.69
C VAL A 230 1.79 -6.22 -0.61
N LEU A 231 0.49 -6.53 -0.57
CA LEU A 231 -0.58 -5.53 -0.47
C LEU A 231 -1.23 -5.62 0.91
N CYS A 232 -0.97 -4.64 1.77
CA CYS A 232 -1.46 -4.62 3.13
C CYS A 232 -2.66 -3.66 3.29
N SER A 233 -3.80 -4.17 3.77
CA SER A 233 -5.04 -3.41 3.93
C SER A 233 -5.42 -2.59 2.69
N GLY A 234 -5.30 -3.23 1.52
CA GLY A 234 -5.53 -2.59 0.22
C GLY A 234 -7.01 -2.52 -0.17
N PHE A 235 -7.27 -1.82 -1.27
CA PHE A 235 -8.59 -1.73 -1.89
C PHE A 235 -8.53 -2.15 -3.35
N THR A 236 -9.70 -2.49 -3.92
CA THR A 236 -9.83 -2.97 -5.30
C THR A 236 -9.68 -1.85 -6.31
N ASN A 237 -10.51 -0.83 -6.17
CA ASN A 237 -10.43 0.38 -6.97
C ASN A 237 -10.98 1.57 -6.18
N PHE A 238 -10.59 2.79 -6.57
CA PHE A 238 -10.95 3.98 -5.82
C PHE A 238 -12.48 4.20 -5.80
N LYS A 239 -13.16 3.88 -6.90
CA LYS A 239 -14.63 3.95 -6.95
C LYS A 239 -15.30 3.08 -5.88
N THR A 240 -14.86 1.84 -5.71
CA THR A 240 -15.40 0.92 -4.70
C THR A 240 -15.00 1.37 -3.30
N LEU A 241 -13.77 1.86 -3.13
CA LEU A 241 -13.30 2.44 -1.87
C LEU A 241 -14.22 3.57 -1.40
N VAL A 242 -14.54 4.57 -2.22
CA VAL A 242 -15.42 5.68 -1.79
C VAL A 242 -16.82 5.17 -1.39
N MET A 243 -17.29 4.06 -1.96
CA MET A 243 -18.57 3.43 -1.59
C MET A 243 -18.53 2.74 -0.21
N THR A 244 -17.38 2.19 0.18
CA THR A 244 -17.22 1.37 1.39
C THR A 244 -16.46 2.08 2.51
N TYR A 245 -15.74 3.16 2.20
CA TYR A 245 -14.83 3.85 3.09
C TYR A 245 -15.57 4.54 4.23
N SER A 246 -14.99 4.38 5.42
CA SER A 246 -15.42 5.02 6.65
C SER A 246 -14.33 5.98 7.13
N ALA A 247 -14.60 7.28 7.08
CA ALA A 247 -13.67 8.28 7.60
C ALA A 247 -13.49 8.06 9.10
N ALA A 248 -12.23 7.96 9.54
CA ALA A 248 -11.84 7.62 10.90
C ALA A 248 -12.45 6.30 11.44
N GLY A 249 -12.90 5.40 10.55
CA GLY A 249 -13.57 4.15 10.92
C GLY A 249 -15.00 4.32 11.45
N VAL A 250 -15.53 5.54 11.54
CA VAL A 250 -16.82 5.84 12.20
C VAL A 250 -17.84 6.48 11.27
N ILE A 251 -17.41 7.27 10.27
CA ILE A 251 -18.32 8.04 9.41
C ILE A 251 -18.31 7.45 7.99
N PRO A 252 -19.29 6.58 7.63
CA PRO A 252 -19.39 6.06 6.28
C PRO A 252 -19.81 7.17 5.31
N ILE A 253 -19.02 7.41 4.26
CA ILE A 253 -19.20 8.57 3.40
C ILE A 253 -20.31 8.40 2.38
N LEU A 254 -20.38 7.25 1.72
CA LEU A 254 -21.42 6.96 0.73
C LEU A 254 -22.35 5.80 1.12
N SER A 255 -22.05 5.08 2.21
CA SER A 255 -22.92 3.98 2.70
C SER A 255 -24.35 4.41 3.01
N PRO A 256 -24.62 5.62 3.57
CA PRO A 256 -25.99 6.11 3.74
C PRO A 256 -26.77 6.23 2.43
N LEU A 257 -26.09 6.29 1.28
CA LEU A 257 -26.72 6.36 -0.04
C LEU A 257 -27.04 4.98 -0.65
N ARG A 258 -26.76 3.86 0.03
CA ARG A 258 -27.05 2.50 -0.48
C ARG A 258 -28.50 2.31 -0.96
N PRO A 259 -29.53 2.86 -0.30
CA PRO A 259 -30.91 2.79 -0.79
C PRO A 259 -31.17 3.58 -2.09
N TYR A 260 -30.23 4.43 -2.52
CA TYR A 260 -30.38 5.39 -3.61
C TYR A 260 -29.35 5.13 -4.74
N PRO A 261 -29.45 4.00 -5.47
CA PRO A 261 -28.45 3.57 -6.45
C PRO A 261 -28.27 4.56 -7.62
N ILE A 262 -29.31 5.32 -7.98
CA ILE A 262 -29.23 6.35 -9.02
C ILE A 262 -28.28 7.48 -8.61
N VAL A 263 -28.36 7.93 -7.35
CA VAL A 263 -27.50 9.00 -6.81
C VAL A 263 -26.05 8.53 -6.70
N GLN A 264 -25.84 7.29 -6.25
CA GLN A 264 -24.51 6.68 -6.22
C GLN A 264 -23.89 6.57 -7.63
N LYS A 265 -24.68 6.11 -8.61
CA LYS A 265 -24.24 6.03 -10.01
C LYS A 265 -23.93 7.41 -10.59
N TRP A 266 -24.68 8.44 -10.21
CA TRP A 266 -24.41 9.82 -10.63
C TRP A 266 -23.11 10.36 -9.99
N LEU A 267 -22.93 10.23 -8.67
CA LEU A 267 -21.72 10.70 -7.97
C LEU A 267 -20.45 10.03 -8.50
N THR A 268 -20.50 8.71 -8.73
CA THR A 268 -19.32 7.96 -9.20
C THR A 268 -18.88 8.31 -10.62
N ARG A 269 -19.69 9.01 -11.43
CA ARG A 269 -19.26 9.55 -12.74
C ARG A 269 -18.24 10.69 -12.62
N TYR A 270 -18.19 11.33 -11.47
CA TYR A 270 -17.27 12.45 -11.20
C TYR A 270 -15.99 11.99 -10.51
N ILE A 271 -15.82 10.68 -10.27
CA ILE A 271 -14.57 10.12 -9.77
C ILE A 271 -13.55 10.11 -10.90
N ARG A 272 -12.49 10.90 -10.75
CA ARG A 272 -11.46 11.08 -11.79
C ARG A 272 -10.21 10.24 -11.57
N GLU A 273 -9.91 9.84 -10.34
CA GLU A 273 -8.76 8.99 -10.02
C GLU A 273 -9.13 7.53 -10.29
N PRO A 274 -8.52 6.85 -11.29
CA PRO A 274 -8.96 5.52 -11.69
C PRO A 274 -8.55 4.42 -10.71
N TRP A 275 -7.32 4.47 -10.16
CA TRP A 275 -6.68 3.44 -9.33
C TRP A 275 -7.31 2.05 -9.49
N ASP A 276 -7.18 1.46 -10.68
CA ASP A 276 -7.84 0.20 -11.02
C ASP A 276 -6.93 -0.98 -10.66
N GLY A 277 -7.02 -1.43 -9.40
CA GLY A 277 -6.22 -2.55 -8.91
C GLY A 277 -6.57 -3.88 -9.56
N GLU A 278 -7.81 -4.07 -9.99
CA GLU A 278 -8.27 -5.32 -10.63
C GLU A 278 -7.64 -5.48 -12.02
N GLU A 279 -7.69 -4.44 -12.86
CA GLU A 279 -7.03 -4.48 -14.17
C GLU A 279 -5.50 -4.56 -14.04
N ARG A 280 -4.91 -3.91 -13.03
CA ARG A 280 -3.47 -4.02 -12.77
C ARG A 280 -3.05 -5.41 -12.33
N ILE A 281 -3.83 -6.10 -11.50
CA ILE A 281 -3.59 -7.52 -11.16
C ILE A 281 -3.68 -8.39 -12.42
N LYS A 282 -4.72 -8.22 -13.24
CA LYS A 282 -4.83 -8.98 -14.51
C LYS A 282 -3.63 -8.74 -15.42
N SER A 283 -3.15 -7.50 -15.51
CA SER A 283 -1.94 -7.16 -16.28
C SER A 283 -0.68 -7.79 -15.67
N LEU A 284 -0.50 -7.72 -14.35
CA LEU A 284 0.62 -8.35 -13.65
C LEU A 284 0.69 -9.86 -13.89
N ILE A 285 -0.42 -10.57 -13.73
CA ILE A 285 -0.48 -12.02 -13.98
C ILE A 285 -0.04 -12.35 -15.43
N ARG A 286 -0.42 -11.53 -16.41
CA ARG A 286 -0.03 -11.71 -17.82
C ARG A 286 1.45 -11.47 -18.09
N HIS A 287 2.07 -10.51 -17.40
CA HIS A 287 3.44 -10.07 -17.70
C HIS A 287 4.50 -10.59 -16.72
N SER A 288 4.09 -11.21 -15.61
CA SER A 288 4.97 -11.71 -14.55
C SER A 288 4.72 -13.20 -14.28
N PRO A 289 5.31 -14.12 -15.09
CA PRO A 289 5.07 -15.56 -14.96
C PRO A 289 5.53 -16.17 -13.63
N LYS A 290 6.39 -15.47 -12.86
CA LYS A 290 6.90 -15.89 -11.55
C LYS A 290 6.42 -14.97 -10.42
N LEU A 291 5.33 -14.21 -10.64
CA LEU A 291 4.82 -13.26 -9.66
C LEU A 291 4.55 -13.95 -8.32
N ARG A 292 5.07 -13.35 -7.26
CA ARG A 292 4.73 -13.71 -5.88
C ARG A 292 3.93 -12.56 -5.30
N LEU A 293 2.62 -12.74 -5.16
CA LEU A 293 1.68 -11.71 -4.70
C LEU A 293 0.98 -12.20 -3.45
N THR A 294 1.11 -11.46 -2.36
CA THR A 294 0.38 -11.74 -1.11
C THR A 294 -0.41 -10.51 -0.69
N MET A 295 -1.73 -10.67 -0.56
CA MET A 295 -2.56 -9.70 0.13
C MET A 295 -2.60 -10.04 1.62
N VAL A 296 -2.48 -9.03 2.48
CA VAL A 296 -2.58 -9.17 3.93
C VAL A 296 -3.63 -8.19 4.44
N HIS A 297 -4.67 -8.67 5.13
CA HIS A 297 -5.75 -7.82 5.64
C HIS A 297 -6.19 -8.28 7.02
N ALA A 298 -6.70 -7.37 7.85
CA ALA A 298 -7.28 -7.69 9.15
C ALA A 298 -8.82 -7.70 9.09
N HIS A 299 -9.45 -8.70 9.70
CA HIS A 299 -10.91 -8.80 9.82
C HIS A 299 -11.50 -7.60 10.55
N ASN A 300 -10.80 -7.10 11.59
CA ASN A 300 -11.19 -5.92 12.35
C ASN A 300 -10.71 -4.59 11.74
N ASP A 301 -10.40 -4.54 10.44
CA ASP A 301 -10.15 -3.29 9.72
C ASP A 301 -11.46 -2.52 9.48
N TYR A 302 -11.69 -1.50 10.30
CA TYR A 302 -12.87 -0.62 10.20
C TYR A 302 -12.72 0.51 9.16
N SER A 303 -11.55 0.67 8.54
CA SER A 303 -11.30 1.73 7.54
C SER A 303 -11.52 1.21 6.13
N ILE A 304 -10.96 0.04 5.82
CA ILE A 304 -11.14 -0.67 4.55
C ILE A 304 -11.53 -2.10 4.87
N VAL A 305 -12.74 -2.50 4.45
CA VAL A 305 -13.26 -3.84 4.74
C VAL A 305 -12.41 -4.89 4.02
N TRP A 306 -12.05 -5.95 4.75
CA TRP A 306 -11.19 -7.04 4.29
C TRP A 306 -11.66 -7.77 3.03
N THR A 307 -12.95 -7.67 2.66
CA THR A 307 -13.48 -8.27 1.42
C THR A 307 -12.80 -7.72 0.16
N HIS A 308 -12.20 -6.53 0.22
CA HIS A 308 -11.40 -6.02 -0.89
C HIS A 308 -10.21 -6.92 -1.24
N SER A 309 -9.51 -7.49 -0.24
CA SER A 309 -8.38 -8.39 -0.49
C SER A 309 -8.84 -9.72 -1.12
N GLN A 310 -10.03 -10.20 -0.74
CA GLN A 310 -10.65 -11.36 -1.39
C GLN A 310 -10.98 -11.08 -2.84
N VAL A 311 -11.59 -9.94 -3.17
CA VAL A 311 -11.89 -9.60 -4.58
C VAL A 311 -10.60 -9.55 -5.41
N LEU A 312 -9.52 -8.96 -4.88
CA LEU A 312 -8.22 -8.97 -5.57
C LEU A 312 -7.66 -10.39 -5.78
N PHE A 313 -7.81 -11.27 -4.78
CA PHE A 313 -7.43 -12.69 -4.88
C PHE A 313 -8.21 -13.41 -5.96
N HIS A 314 -9.52 -13.22 -5.98
CA HIS A 314 -10.42 -13.81 -6.96
C HIS A 314 -10.13 -13.31 -8.37
N THR A 315 -9.81 -12.01 -8.51
CA THR A 315 -9.38 -11.42 -9.79
C THR A 315 -8.07 -12.04 -10.27
N ALA A 316 -7.09 -12.28 -9.39
CA ALA A 316 -5.85 -12.95 -9.74
C ALA A 316 -6.09 -14.41 -10.17
N ALA A 317 -6.90 -15.18 -9.42
CA ALA A 317 -7.28 -16.55 -9.74
C ALA A 317 -7.94 -16.65 -11.12
N ASN A 318 -8.92 -15.78 -11.40
CA ASN A 318 -9.59 -15.70 -12.70
C ASN A 318 -8.62 -15.33 -13.84
N ALA A 319 -7.67 -14.43 -13.59
CA ALA A 319 -6.66 -14.07 -14.58
C ALA A 319 -5.75 -15.26 -14.93
N ILE A 320 -5.37 -16.08 -13.94
CA ILE A 320 -4.57 -17.30 -14.14
C ILE A 320 -5.36 -18.33 -14.96
N MET A 321 -6.62 -18.58 -14.60
CA MET A 321 -7.48 -19.54 -15.31
C MET A 321 -7.70 -19.13 -16.78
N ALA A 322 -7.94 -17.84 -17.03
CA ALA A 322 -8.10 -17.31 -18.38
C ALA A 322 -6.83 -17.45 -19.24
N LEU A 323 -5.64 -17.48 -18.65
CA LEU A 323 -4.39 -17.75 -19.37
C LEU A 323 -4.23 -19.24 -19.70
N LYS A 324 -4.59 -20.12 -18.77
CA LYS A 324 -4.59 -21.57 -18.99
C LYS A 324 -5.50 -21.96 -20.17
N GLU A 325 -6.74 -21.49 -20.15
CA GLU A 325 -7.75 -21.84 -21.17
C GLU A 325 -7.37 -21.35 -22.57
N LYS A 326 -6.75 -20.17 -22.68
CA LYS A 326 -6.21 -19.67 -23.94
C LYS A 326 -5.09 -20.53 -24.53
N SER A 327 -4.38 -21.30 -23.70
CA SER A 327 -3.31 -22.20 -24.16
C SER A 327 -3.84 -23.56 -24.64
N GLU A 328 -5.08 -23.94 -24.31
CA GLU A 328 -5.64 -25.29 -24.52
C GLU A 328 -6.73 -25.36 -25.63
N THR A 329 -6.95 -24.31 -26.42
CA THR A 329 -7.96 -24.20 -27.51
C THR A 329 -9.42 -24.44 -27.10
N ALA A 330 -10.12 -23.39 -26.64
CA ALA A 330 -11.57 -23.18 -26.85
C ALA A 330 -11.97 -21.74 -26.49
N GLU A 331 -13.04 -21.26 -27.11
CA GLU A 331 -13.66 -19.95 -26.89
C GLU A 331 -14.03 -19.69 -25.42
N ILE A 332 -14.05 -18.39 -25.10
CA ILE A 332 -14.41 -17.73 -23.83
C ILE A 332 -15.36 -18.59 -22.98
N ASP A 333 -14.86 -19.17 -21.88
CA ASP A 333 -15.74 -19.61 -20.80
C ASP A 333 -15.67 -18.59 -19.66
N LYS A 334 -16.82 -18.35 -19.07
CA LYS A 334 -17.11 -17.24 -18.16
C LYS A 334 -16.11 -17.20 -16.97
N PRO A 335 -15.74 -16.02 -16.43
CA PRO A 335 -14.96 -15.95 -15.19
C PRO A 335 -15.62 -16.81 -14.11
N LEU A 336 -14.83 -17.54 -13.32
CA LEU A 336 -15.31 -18.32 -12.21
C LEU A 336 -16.07 -17.41 -11.24
N GLU A 337 -17.24 -17.89 -10.82
CA GLU A 337 -18.02 -17.21 -9.80
C GLU A 337 -17.30 -17.28 -8.45
N PHE A 338 -17.63 -16.34 -7.55
CA PHE A 338 -16.98 -16.25 -6.23
C PHE A 338 -17.03 -17.59 -5.48
N GLU A 339 -18.18 -18.27 -5.48
CA GLU A 339 -18.35 -19.55 -4.81
C GLU A 339 -17.47 -20.67 -5.40
N GLU A 340 -17.18 -20.61 -6.70
CA GLU A 340 -16.31 -21.60 -7.34
C GLU A 340 -14.86 -21.41 -6.93
N ILE A 341 -14.37 -20.17 -6.88
CA ILE A 341 -13.02 -19.86 -6.40
C ILE A 341 -12.88 -20.28 -4.94
N GLU A 342 -13.88 -20.01 -4.10
CA GLU A 342 -13.88 -20.41 -2.68
C GLU A 342 -13.80 -21.93 -2.49
N LYS A 343 -14.39 -22.73 -3.39
CA LYS A 343 -14.32 -24.20 -3.34
C LYS A 343 -13.00 -24.76 -3.87
N ARG A 344 -12.35 -24.06 -4.80
CA ARG A 344 -11.16 -24.55 -5.54
C ARG A 344 -9.84 -24.09 -4.93
N LYS A 345 -9.83 -22.98 -4.17
CA LYS A 345 -8.64 -22.50 -3.46
C LYS A 345 -8.19 -23.50 -2.38
N GLN A 346 -6.91 -23.45 -2.03
CA GLN A 346 -6.40 -24.12 -0.85
C GLN A 346 -6.43 -23.15 0.33
N ARG A 347 -6.99 -23.60 1.46
CA ARG A 347 -7.00 -22.82 2.71
C ARG A 347 -6.15 -23.51 3.78
N LEU A 348 -5.28 -22.74 4.40
CA LEU A 348 -4.63 -23.07 5.65
C LEU A 348 -5.30 -22.28 6.78
N GLU A 349 -6.01 -22.98 7.66
CA GLU A 349 -6.60 -22.41 8.88
C GLU A 349 -5.51 -22.23 9.94
N LEU A 350 -5.45 -21.04 10.55
CA LEU A 350 -4.47 -20.67 11.59
C LEU A 350 -5.15 -20.43 12.96
N GLY A 351 -6.39 -20.87 13.13
CA GLY A 351 -7.17 -20.65 14.35
C GLY A 351 -7.46 -19.17 14.57
N ASP A 352 -7.24 -18.68 15.79
CA ASP A 352 -7.52 -17.29 16.16
C ASP A 352 -6.64 -16.27 15.41
N GLU A 353 -5.53 -16.69 14.80
CA GLU A 353 -4.73 -15.84 13.93
C GLU A 353 -5.50 -15.44 12.67
N GLY A 354 -6.33 -16.34 12.13
CA GLY A 354 -7.04 -16.17 10.86
C GLY A 354 -6.76 -17.32 9.88
N TYR A 355 -6.55 -17.02 8.60
CA TYR A 355 -6.27 -18.03 7.57
C TYR A 355 -5.42 -17.51 6.42
N VAL A 356 -4.86 -18.44 5.63
CA VAL A 356 -4.19 -18.17 4.35
C VAL A 356 -4.91 -18.92 3.24
N ASP A 357 -5.42 -18.19 2.26
CA ASP A 357 -5.92 -18.73 1.01
C ASP A 357 -4.83 -18.69 -0.04
N THR A 358 -4.63 -19.80 -0.77
CA THR A 358 -3.65 -19.92 -1.86
C THR A 358 -4.36 -20.42 -3.11
N TRP A 359 -4.07 -19.78 -4.25
CA TRP A 359 -4.53 -20.27 -5.55
C TRP A 359 -3.46 -21.15 -6.19
N VAL A 360 -3.84 -22.37 -6.57
CA VAL A 360 -2.93 -23.37 -7.15
C VAL A 360 -3.40 -23.93 -8.49
N GLU A 361 -4.69 -23.79 -8.82
CA GLU A 361 -5.25 -24.35 -10.05
C GLU A 361 -4.81 -23.52 -11.27
N GLY A 362 -4.37 -24.20 -12.33
CA GLY A 362 -3.84 -23.54 -13.53
C GLY A 362 -2.48 -22.86 -13.35
N VAL A 363 -1.85 -23.02 -12.19
CA VAL A 363 -0.50 -22.51 -11.92
C VAL A 363 0.55 -23.53 -12.40
N PRO A 364 1.45 -23.17 -13.33
CA PRO A 364 2.52 -24.06 -13.76
C PRO A 364 3.58 -24.24 -12.67
N VAL A 365 4.36 -25.32 -12.74
CA VAL A 365 5.44 -25.59 -11.78
C VAL A 365 6.44 -24.43 -11.78
N GLY A 366 6.64 -23.81 -10.61
CA GLY A 366 7.52 -22.64 -10.45
C GLY A 366 6.93 -21.33 -11.01
N GLY A 367 5.64 -21.30 -11.32
CA GLY A 367 4.92 -20.11 -11.79
C GLY A 367 4.46 -19.18 -10.67
N TRP A 368 3.26 -18.61 -10.84
CA TRP A 368 2.66 -17.68 -9.89
C TRP A 368 2.50 -18.27 -8.47
N LYS A 369 2.74 -17.43 -7.46
CA LYS A 369 2.36 -17.72 -6.08
C LYS A 369 1.44 -16.60 -5.59
N ILE A 370 0.14 -16.89 -5.52
CA ILE A 370 -0.89 -15.92 -5.14
C ILE A 370 -1.52 -16.33 -3.82
N GLU A 371 -1.44 -15.45 -2.83
CA GLU A 371 -1.98 -15.68 -1.49
C GLU A 371 -2.85 -14.52 -1.01
N ASN A 372 -3.88 -14.85 -0.24
CA ASN A 372 -4.65 -13.91 0.56
C ASN A 372 -4.59 -14.36 2.03
N ARG A 373 -3.85 -13.61 2.85
CA ARG A 373 -3.70 -13.83 4.28
C ARG A 373 -4.64 -12.89 5.03
N LEU A 374 -5.69 -13.46 5.62
CA LEU A 374 -6.62 -12.72 6.44
C LEU A 374 -6.32 -12.99 7.90
N VAL A 375 -5.95 -11.95 8.65
CA VAL A 375 -5.72 -12.05 10.09
C VAL A 375 -6.94 -11.58 10.87
N THR A 376 -7.20 -12.16 12.04
CA THR A 376 -8.34 -11.76 12.87
C THR A 376 -8.16 -10.35 13.44
N TRP A 377 -6.93 -10.02 13.87
CA TRP A 377 -6.60 -8.81 14.61
C TRP A 377 -5.42 -8.06 13.99
N GLY A 378 -5.55 -6.74 13.92
CA GLY A 378 -4.49 -5.82 13.47
C GLY A 378 -5.02 -4.45 13.05
N GLY A 379 -6.33 -4.32 12.83
CA GLY A 379 -6.95 -3.09 12.34
C GLY A 379 -6.31 -2.60 11.03
N HIS A 380 -6.57 -1.34 10.68
CA HIS A 380 -6.07 -0.78 9.42
C HIS A 380 -4.55 -0.53 9.41
N ASN A 381 -4.01 -0.03 10.53
CA ASN A 381 -2.62 0.45 10.58
C ASN A 381 -1.69 -0.46 11.37
N GLN A 382 -2.18 -1.05 12.48
CA GLN A 382 -1.36 -1.87 13.37
C GLN A 382 -1.00 -3.23 12.72
N ILE A 383 -1.74 -3.66 11.70
CA ILE A 383 -1.44 -4.86 10.92
C ILE A 383 -0.01 -4.84 10.34
N LEU A 384 0.56 -3.66 10.06
CA LEU A 384 1.93 -3.53 9.59
C LEU A 384 2.97 -4.11 10.57
N THR A 385 2.66 -4.14 11.86
CA THR A 385 3.54 -4.67 12.92
C THR A 385 3.17 -6.10 13.32
N ALA A 386 2.13 -6.69 12.71
CA ALA A 386 1.65 -8.02 13.05
C ALA A 386 2.66 -9.12 12.68
N SER A 387 2.63 -10.24 13.42
CA SER A 387 3.44 -11.43 13.15
C SER A 387 3.23 -11.96 11.72
N ALA A 388 2.00 -11.89 11.21
CA ALA A 388 1.69 -12.27 9.84
C ALA A 388 2.53 -11.51 8.80
N MET A 389 2.75 -10.20 8.98
CA MET A 389 3.60 -9.42 8.07
C MET A 389 5.05 -9.89 8.11
N ARG A 390 5.58 -10.23 9.29
CA ARG A 390 6.96 -10.77 9.43
C ARG A 390 7.11 -12.11 8.73
N LEU A 391 6.11 -12.98 8.88
CA LEU A 391 6.09 -14.28 8.21
C LEU A 391 6.03 -14.12 6.68
N VAL A 392 5.17 -13.24 6.18
CA VAL A 392 5.12 -12.93 4.73
C VAL A 392 6.46 -12.42 4.22
N ILE A 393 7.11 -11.48 4.92
CA ILE A 393 8.44 -10.98 4.53
C ILE A 393 9.47 -12.12 4.50
N ARG A 394 9.46 -12.98 5.52
CA ARG A 394 10.35 -14.15 5.62
C ARG A 394 10.16 -15.08 4.43
N GLU A 395 8.91 -15.43 4.14
CA GLU A 395 8.54 -16.29 3.02
C GLU A 395 8.96 -15.68 1.68
N MET A 396 8.72 -14.37 1.47
CA MET A 396 9.07 -13.66 0.23
C MET A 396 10.57 -13.65 -0.03
N PHE A 397 11.40 -13.59 1.00
CA PHE A 397 12.85 -13.70 0.85
C PHE A 397 13.41 -15.12 0.92
N GLY A 398 12.56 -16.14 1.12
CA GLY A 398 12.98 -17.54 1.19
C GLY A 398 13.80 -17.89 2.43
N LEU A 399 13.49 -17.26 3.57
CA LEU A 399 14.24 -17.35 4.83
C LEU A 399 13.74 -18.43 5.79
#